data_AF-A0A1G3A061-F1
#
_entry.id   AF-A0A1G3A061-F1
#
_cell.length_a   1.000
_cell.length_b   1.000
_cell.length_c   1.000
_cell.angle_alpha   90.00
_cell.angle_beta   90.00
_cell.angle_gamma   90.00
#
_symmetry.space_group_name_H-M   'P 1'
#
loop_
_entity.id
_entity.type
_entity.pdbx_description
1 polymer ?
#
loop_
_entity_poly.entity_id
_entity_poly.type
_entity_poly.pdbx_seq_one_letter_code
_entity_poly.pdbx_strand_id
1 'polypeptide(L)'
;MTPIGRSATVADLAVDLGLPLIVVARPALGTLNHTLLTLHYARCRGLDIRAVIVNHAAGHSPDPSEKTNAADLRRLCGVPLVAEIPHLGGDPIHTLSHPAFDRITRFLFPARR
;
A
#
# COMPACT_ATOMS: atom_id res chain seq x y z
N MET A 1 -2.51 2.80 -14.18
CA MET A 1 -3.12 1.90 -15.18
C MET A 1 -2.02 1.17 -15.92
N THR A 2 -1.41 0.17 -15.28
CA THR A 2 -0.29 -0.58 -15.85
C THR A 2 -0.85 -1.63 -16.82
N PRO A 3 -0.44 -1.66 -18.10
CA PRO A 3 -0.95 -2.62 -19.06
C PRO A 3 -0.47 -4.04 -18.74
N ILE A 4 -1.33 -5.01 -18.98
CA ILE A 4 -1.02 -6.43 -18.97
C ILE A 4 -1.51 -7.02 -20.30
N GLY A 5 -0.60 -7.17 -21.25
CA GLY A 5 -0.93 -7.51 -22.63
C GLY A 5 -1.49 -6.33 -23.43
N ARG A 6 -2.22 -6.62 -24.52
CA ARG A 6 -2.64 -5.63 -25.52
C ARG A 6 -3.92 -4.87 -25.17
N SER A 7 -4.80 -5.48 -24.37
CA SER A 7 -6.18 -5.01 -24.19
C SER A 7 -6.64 -4.98 -22.72
N ALA A 8 -5.74 -5.24 -21.78
CA ALA A 8 -6.07 -5.30 -20.36
C ALA A 8 -5.02 -4.57 -19.51
N THR A 9 -5.40 -4.23 -18.29
CA THR A 9 -4.53 -3.65 -17.27
C THR A 9 -4.47 -4.54 -16.04
N VAL A 10 -3.49 -4.29 -15.17
CA VAL A 10 -3.40 -4.95 -13.86
C VAL A 10 -4.68 -4.75 -13.03
N ALA A 11 -5.38 -3.62 -13.22
CA ALA A 11 -6.65 -3.38 -12.54
C ALA A 11 -7.78 -4.27 -13.07
N ASP A 12 -7.78 -4.60 -14.36
CA ASP A 12 -8.75 -5.54 -14.94
C ASP A 12 -8.51 -6.95 -14.39
N LEU A 13 -7.24 -7.39 -14.34
CA LEU A 13 -6.88 -8.64 -13.67
C LEU A 13 -7.31 -8.65 -12.20
N ALA A 14 -7.13 -7.54 -11.47
CA ALA A 14 -7.53 -7.47 -10.07
C ALA A 14 -9.05 -7.62 -9.89
N VAL A 15 -9.85 -7.07 -10.82
CA VAL A 15 -11.31 -7.25 -10.84
C VAL A 15 -11.66 -8.72 -11.11
N ASP A 16 -11.03 -9.33 -12.11
CA ASP A 16 -11.27 -10.73 -12.47
C ASP A 16 -10.92 -11.70 -11.34
N LEU A 17 -9.86 -11.42 -10.58
CA LEU A 17 -9.46 -12.22 -9.42
C LEU A 17 -10.44 -12.09 -8.23
N GLY A 18 -11.17 -10.97 -8.12
CA GLY A 18 -12.09 -10.72 -7.01
C GLY A 18 -11.42 -10.73 -5.63
N LEU A 19 -10.10 -10.53 -5.57
CA LEU A 19 -9.34 -10.56 -4.32
C LEU A 19 -9.30 -9.17 -3.67
N PRO A 20 -9.23 -9.08 -2.33
CA PRO A 20 -9.08 -7.80 -1.66
C PRO A 20 -7.75 -7.12 -2.01
N LEU A 21 -7.79 -5.81 -2.22
CA LEU A 21 -6.64 -4.99 -2.61
C LEU A 21 -5.98 -4.34 -1.39
N ILE A 22 -4.65 -4.31 -1.41
CA ILE A 22 -3.81 -3.51 -0.50
C ILE A 22 -2.97 -2.57 -1.35
N VAL A 23 -2.90 -1.30 -0.96
CA VAL A 23 -2.08 -0.30 -1.63
C VAL A 23 -0.81 -0.03 -0.83
N VAL A 24 0.36 -0.23 -1.43
CA VAL A 24 1.65 0.11 -0.83
C VAL A 24 2.12 1.46 -1.38
N ALA A 25 2.30 2.43 -0.50
CA ALA A 25 2.76 3.78 -0.80
C ALA A 25 4.22 3.96 -0.36
N ARG A 26 4.93 4.86 -1.05
CA ARG A 26 6.28 5.28 -0.68
C ARG A 26 6.22 6.60 0.12
N PRO A 27 7.08 6.84 1.10
CA PRO A 27 7.12 8.10 1.83
C PRO A 27 7.94 9.10 1.02
N ALA A 28 7.31 9.78 0.06
CA ALA A 28 7.99 10.82 -0.73
C ALA A 28 7.00 11.89 -1.16
N LEU A 29 7.51 13.05 -1.58
CA LEU A 29 6.72 14.09 -2.21
C LEU A 29 5.85 13.52 -3.34
N GLY A 30 4.59 13.95 -3.35
CA GLY A 30 3.58 13.46 -4.28
C GLY A 30 2.86 12.19 -3.83
N THR A 31 3.30 11.49 -2.78
CA THR A 31 2.65 10.22 -2.39
C THR A 31 1.19 10.40 -2.02
N LEU A 32 0.79 11.53 -1.43
CA LEU A 32 -0.62 11.82 -1.15
C LEU A 32 -1.45 11.75 -2.43
N ASN A 33 -1.03 12.46 -3.46
CA ASN A 33 -1.72 12.47 -4.75
C ASN A 33 -1.76 11.07 -5.37
N HIS A 34 -0.60 10.40 -5.48
CA HIS A 34 -0.53 9.07 -6.07
C HIS A 34 -1.40 8.05 -5.34
N THR A 35 -1.35 8.04 -4.01
CA THR A 35 -2.15 7.12 -3.20
C THR A 35 -3.64 7.44 -3.34
N LEU A 36 -4.06 8.70 -3.20
CA LEU A 36 -5.47 9.08 -3.29
C LEU A 36 -6.06 8.82 -4.69
N LEU A 37 -5.33 9.10 -5.77
CA LEU A 37 -5.76 8.77 -7.13
C LEU A 37 -5.84 7.26 -7.35
N THR A 38 -4.90 6.49 -6.82
CA THR A 38 -4.92 5.01 -6.89
C THR A 38 -6.15 4.47 -6.16
N LEU A 39 -6.43 4.96 -4.95
CA LEU A 39 -7.59 4.57 -4.17
C LEU A 39 -8.90 4.95 -4.87
N HIS A 40 -8.98 6.17 -5.41
CA HIS A 40 -10.16 6.62 -6.15
C HIS A 40 -10.42 5.73 -7.37
N TYR A 41 -9.39 5.49 -8.18
CA TYR A 41 -9.51 4.64 -9.36
C TYR A 41 -9.92 3.21 -8.99
N ALA A 42 -9.29 2.60 -7.99
CA ALA A 42 -9.64 1.25 -7.54
C ALA A 42 -11.11 1.17 -7.05
N ARG A 43 -11.60 2.19 -6.32
CA ARG A 43 -13.02 2.28 -5.95
C ARG A 43 -13.94 2.39 -7.17
N CYS A 44 -13.59 3.20 -8.16
CA CYS A 44 -14.36 3.32 -9.40
C CYS A 44 -14.41 2.01 -10.20
N ARG A 45 -13.41 1.12 -10.03
CA ARG A 45 -13.39 -0.23 -10.61
C ARG A 45 -14.11 -1.28 -9.76
N GLY A 46 -14.67 -0.90 -8.61
CA GLY A 46 -15.36 -1.83 -7.70
C GLY A 46 -14.45 -2.73 -6.88
N LEU A 47 -13.16 -2.40 -6.77
CA LEU A 47 -12.21 -3.19 -5.99
C LEU A 47 -12.39 -2.97 -4.48
N ASP A 48 -12.37 -4.04 -3.70
CA ASP A 48 -12.40 -3.99 -2.22
C ASP A 48 -11.01 -3.64 -1.67
N ILE A 49 -10.82 -2.37 -1.31
CA ILE A 49 -9.55 -1.87 -0.78
C ILE A 49 -9.55 -2.02 0.74
N ARG A 50 -8.69 -2.90 1.25
CA ARG A 50 -8.64 -3.23 2.68
C ARG A 50 -7.73 -2.30 3.48
N ALA A 51 -6.63 -1.88 2.87
CA ALA A 51 -5.57 -1.19 3.60
C ALA A 51 -4.62 -0.39 2.70
N VAL A 52 -3.96 0.58 3.34
CA VAL A 52 -2.75 1.23 2.85
C VAL A 52 -1.57 0.87 3.77
N ILE A 53 -0.40 0.65 3.18
CA ILE A 53 0.87 0.48 3.88
C ILE A 53 1.84 1.53 3.37
N VAL A 54 2.59 2.16 4.27
CA VAL A 54 3.73 3.03 3.89
C VAL A 54 5.02 2.22 4.02
N ASN A 55 5.81 2.16 2.95
CA ASN A 55 7.06 1.40 2.92
C ASN A 55 8.24 2.33 2.64
N HIS A 56 9.12 2.48 3.64
CA HIS A 56 10.38 3.24 3.56
C HIS A 56 11.46 2.36 2.92
N ALA A 57 11.37 2.16 1.61
CA ALA A 57 12.41 1.43 0.87
C ALA A 57 13.68 2.27 0.69
N ALA A 58 14.83 1.64 0.46
CA ALA A 58 16.05 2.36 0.12
C ALA A 58 15.94 3.10 -1.22
N GLY A 59 16.77 4.13 -1.42
CA GLY A 59 16.98 4.75 -2.73
C GLY A 59 16.08 5.94 -3.05
N HIS A 60 15.29 6.46 -2.11
CA HIS A 60 14.71 7.81 -2.23
C HIS A 60 15.58 8.84 -1.51
N SER A 61 15.60 10.06 -2.05
CA SER A 61 16.22 11.20 -1.36
C SER A 61 15.30 11.65 -0.24
N PRO A 62 15.81 11.81 1.01
CA PRO A 62 15.02 12.29 2.12
C PRO A 62 14.35 13.61 1.79
N ASP A 63 13.04 13.72 1.97
CA ASP A 63 12.32 14.98 1.80
C ASP A 63 11.44 15.33 3.01
N PRO A 64 11.18 16.63 3.28
CA PRO A 64 10.41 17.05 4.46
C PRO A 64 9.03 16.40 4.58
N SER A 65 8.40 16.03 3.45
CA SER A 65 7.07 15.42 3.40
C SER A 65 7.04 14.04 4.04
N GLU A 66 8.18 13.33 4.14
CA GLU A 66 8.26 12.02 4.81
C GLU A 66 7.71 12.06 6.23
N LYS A 67 7.92 13.18 6.94
CA LYS A 67 7.51 13.36 8.32
C LYS A 67 6.00 13.52 8.49
N THR A 68 5.30 13.96 7.44
CA THR A 68 3.86 14.28 7.49
C THR A 68 3.01 13.31 6.68
N ASN A 69 3.59 12.68 5.65
CA ASN A 69 2.89 11.82 4.70
C ASN A 69 2.04 10.74 5.38
N ALA A 70 2.57 10.00 6.35
CA ALA A 70 1.82 8.93 7.02
C ALA A 70 0.60 9.47 7.81
N ALA A 71 0.75 10.61 8.48
CA ALA A 71 -0.34 11.25 9.23
C ALA A 71 -1.42 11.79 8.27
N ASP A 72 -1.02 12.41 7.17
CA ASP A 72 -1.94 12.91 6.16
C ASP A 72 -2.66 11.78 5.42
N LEU A 73 -1.96 10.70 5.06
CA LEU A 73 -2.59 9.51 4.47
C LEU A 73 -3.61 8.88 5.41
N ARG A 74 -3.31 8.76 6.72
CA ARG A 74 -4.29 8.28 7.72
C ARG A 74 -5.58 9.10 7.71
N ARG A 75 -5.47 10.43 7.53
CA ARG A 75 -6.61 11.35 7.51
C ARG A 75 -7.37 11.34 6.19
N LEU A 76 -6.68 11.22 5.06
CA LEU A 76 -7.24 11.48 3.74
C LEU A 76 -7.66 10.20 2.98
N CYS A 77 -7.06 9.04 3.25
CA CYS A 77 -7.26 7.84 2.43
C CYS A 77 -8.68 7.28 2.51
N GLY A 78 -9.37 7.46 3.64
CA GLY A 78 -10.68 6.82 3.89
C GLY A 78 -10.61 5.28 3.91
N VAL A 79 -9.41 4.73 4.10
CA VAL A 79 -9.12 3.30 4.36
C VAL A 79 -8.02 3.22 5.43
N PRO A 80 -7.95 2.11 6.20
CA PRO A 80 -6.96 1.97 7.26
C PRO A 80 -5.52 2.01 6.74
N LEU A 81 -4.67 2.83 7.36
CA LEU A 81 -3.21 2.74 7.20
C LEU A 81 -2.68 1.79 8.28
N VAL A 82 -2.37 0.55 7.89
CA VAL A 82 -2.18 -0.57 8.83
C VAL A 82 -0.75 -0.70 9.33
N ALA A 83 0.20 -0.21 8.54
CA ALA A 83 1.61 -0.26 8.88
C ALA A 83 2.41 0.82 8.18
N GLU A 84 3.49 1.22 8.85
CA GLU A 84 4.60 1.94 8.29
C GLU A 84 5.84 1.07 8.51
N ILE A 85 6.47 0.64 7.43
CA ILE A 85 7.60 -0.30 7.44
C ILE A 85 8.88 0.52 7.22
N PRO A 86 9.81 0.55 8.18
CA PRO A 86 11.08 1.24 8.00
C PRO A 86 11.97 0.47 7.00
N HIS A 87 13.03 1.11 6.52
CA HIS A 87 14.04 0.38 5.75
C HIS A 87 14.73 -0.63 6.67
N LEU A 88 14.55 -1.92 6.38
CA LEU A 88 15.07 -3.01 7.24
C LEU A 88 16.52 -3.39 6.95
N GLY A 89 17.07 -2.97 5.80
CA GLY A 89 18.38 -3.41 5.33
C GLY A 89 18.45 -4.92 5.06
N GLY A 90 19.57 -5.41 4.51
CA GLY A 90 19.82 -6.84 4.34
C GLY A 90 18.94 -7.55 3.30
N ASP A 91 18.95 -8.89 3.32
CA ASP A 91 18.14 -9.73 2.43
C ASP A 91 16.66 -9.70 2.86
N PRO A 92 15.71 -9.43 1.95
CA PRO A 92 14.29 -9.44 2.24
C PRO A 92 13.81 -10.67 3.00
N ILE A 93 14.30 -11.87 2.68
CA ILE A 93 13.90 -13.13 3.32
C ILE A 93 14.23 -13.13 4.81
N HIS A 94 15.39 -12.57 5.18
CA HIS A 94 15.82 -12.49 6.58
C HIS A 94 15.10 -11.39 7.37
N THR A 95 14.43 -10.46 6.69
CA THR A 95 13.69 -9.37 7.32
C THR A 95 12.21 -9.68 7.56
N LEU A 96 11.70 -10.81 7.06
CA LEU A 96 10.28 -11.19 7.19
C LEU A 96 9.84 -11.38 8.65
N SER A 97 10.78 -11.65 9.57
CA SER A 97 10.52 -11.72 11.01
C SER A 97 10.29 -10.37 11.68
N HIS A 98 10.35 -9.26 10.94
CA HIS A 98 10.13 -7.93 11.50
C HIS A 98 8.66 -7.79 11.99
N PRO A 99 8.42 -7.23 13.20
CA PRO A 99 7.08 -7.17 13.79
C PRO A 99 6.01 -6.41 12.98
N ALA A 100 6.43 -5.63 11.98
CA ALA A 100 5.50 -4.98 11.05
C ALA A 100 4.69 -6.00 10.23
N PHE A 101 5.31 -7.10 9.80
CA PHE A 101 4.62 -8.13 9.04
C PHE A 101 3.57 -8.86 9.88
N ASP A 102 3.85 -9.14 11.15
CA ASP A 102 2.86 -9.71 12.07
C ASP A 102 1.65 -8.82 12.30
N ARG A 103 1.85 -7.49 12.33
CA ARG A 103 0.73 -6.52 12.43
C ARG A 103 -0.11 -6.53 11.16
N ILE A 104 0.53 -6.55 9.99
CA ILE A 104 -0.15 -6.61 8.68
C ILE A 104 -0.96 -7.89 8.58
N THR A 105 -0.37 -9.04 8.87
CA THR A 105 -1.03 -10.35 8.80
C THR A 105 -2.23 -10.41 9.73
N ARG A 106 -2.11 -9.99 10.99
CA ARG A 106 -3.23 -9.98 11.94
C ARG A 106 -4.37 -9.06 11.52
N PHE A 107 -4.06 -7.94 10.89
CA PHE A 107 -5.07 -7.02 10.40
C PHE A 107 -5.83 -7.59 9.18
N LEU A 108 -5.10 -8.16 8.23
CA LEU A 108 -5.68 -8.64 6.97
C LEU A 108 -6.39 -9.98 7.12
N PHE A 109 -5.86 -10.85 7.99
CA PHE A 109 -6.34 -12.19 8.24
C PHE A 109 -6.64 -12.36 9.74
N PRO A 110 -7.66 -11.67 10.27
CA PRO A 110 -8.09 -11.91 11.64
C PRO A 110 -8.52 -13.38 11.75
N ALA A 111 -8.12 -14.06 12.83
CA ALA A 111 -8.54 -15.44 13.09
C ALA A 111 -10.08 -15.52 12.95
N ARG A 112 -10.56 -16.42 12.07
CA ARG A 112 -11.99 -16.70 11.95
C ARG A 112 -12.49 -17.13 13.32
N ARG A 113 -13.44 -16.38 13.88
CA ARG A 113 -14.21 -16.82 15.06
C ARG A 113 -15.10 -17.99 14.69
#